data_AF-A0A8S1JDU8-F1
#
_entry.id   AF-A0A8S1JDU8-F1
#
_cell.length_a   1.000
_cell.length_b   1.000
_cell.length_c   1.000
_cell.angle_alpha   90.00
_cell.angle_beta   90.00
_cell.angle_gamma   90.00
#
_symmetry.space_group_name_H-M   'P 1'
#
loop_
_entity.id
_entity.type
_entity.pdbx_description
1 polymer ?
#
loop_
_entity_poly.entity_id
_entity_poly.type
_entity_poly.pdbx_seq_one_letter_code
_entity_poly.pdbx_strand_id
1 'polypeptide(L)'
;MQYKPLGHQFLSVGMQQVVFSVYTCWRLFCLLIAFAPLVLTAPFALSTKWRSEKWCHYLRKMLEWCGPAFIKWGQWAATRRDLFPNEVCQELEKLQVQAPAHSFELTRDAIKGTFGFPLEDLFSSFEREPVASGSIGQVHKAVIGGLGAVITGRPAGTTVAVKVRHPNVDLAFERDVSLMLMLAHWVCKLPYVKGLKLEETLKQFAGPMREQVDLCIEAANLRCFRYNFRKMSSVKFPEPLFPLVAPNILVETFHEGNSIQEIVNGPRSPAVDCNLAELGSSTFFDMLLVHNLLHADLHPGNILVERGLPDGVFPHILGATSRKLEQLTAGMDPNSIMKRLAKWTADIHNQVFPLEYHIVLLDAGMAAQLTDEERKLMIKLFQAFANKDGTAAAEATLKLAGPAQTCPDAHAFHCDMQEHFRMMNASETWDGSPFESGVDALAHVLDLVRRHQVVLPGEICSCLFTVFVLEGWSSKLDPMHSVMDQVQDLVRRWDRGLKGLIGNTMEKQWLPGDQRLAVA
;
A
#
# COMPACT_ATOMS: atom_id res chain seq x y z
N MET A 1 2.92 -36.39 -24.66
CA MET A 1 2.03 -36.77 -23.53
C MET A 1 2.86 -37.54 -22.51
N GLN A 2 2.46 -37.43 -21.23
CA GLN A 2 2.99 -38.11 -20.04
C GLN A 2 4.26 -37.53 -19.39
N TYR A 3 3.99 -36.52 -18.56
CA TYR A 3 4.47 -36.34 -17.19
C TYR A 3 5.36 -37.46 -16.62
N LYS A 4 6.53 -37.08 -16.12
CA LYS A 4 7.22 -37.75 -15.01
C LYS A 4 7.74 -36.69 -14.04
N PRO A 5 7.11 -36.50 -12.88
CA PRO A 5 7.75 -35.84 -11.76
C PRO A 5 8.50 -36.89 -10.94
N LEU A 6 9.80 -36.69 -10.75
CA LEU A 6 10.60 -37.48 -9.82
C LEU A 6 10.74 -36.71 -8.51
N GLY A 7 10.20 -37.31 -7.46
CA GLY A 7 10.77 -37.18 -6.12
C GLY A 7 10.14 -36.15 -5.17
N HIS A 8 8.86 -36.30 -4.83
CA HIS A 8 8.42 -36.26 -3.41
C HIS A 8 7.06 -36.98 -3.29
N GLN A 9 7.05 -37.96 -2.38
CA GLN A 9 5.98 -38.85 -1.93
C GLN A 9 4.54 -38.55 -2.39
N PHE A 10 4.00 -39.49 -3.18
CA PHE A 10 2.58 -39.71 -3.39
C PHE A 10 1.89 -40.08 -2.05
N LEU A 11 1.44 -39.07 -1.31
CA LEU A 11 0.21 -39.25 -0.53
C LEU A 11 -0.93 -39.31 -1.55
N SER A 12 -1.79 -40.34 -1.49
CA SER A 12 -3.01 -40.34 -2.29
C SER A 12 -3.77 -39.04 -2.01
N VAL A 13 -4.52 -38.50 -2.98
CA VAL A 13 -5.31 -37.27 -2.79
C VAL A 13 -6.13 -37.33 -1.49
N GLY A 14 -6.66 -38.51 -1.14
CA GLY A 14 -7.34 -38.76 0.14
C GLY A 14 -6.44 -38.62 1.37
N MET A 15 -5.19 -39.08 1.33
CA MET A 15 -4.25 -38.96 2.44
C MET A 15 -3.76 -37.51 2.62
N GLN A 16 -3.58 -36.74 1.54
CA GLN A 16 -3.34 -35.29 1.63
C GLN A 16 -4.52 -34.55 2.27
N GLN A 17 -5.74 -34.93 1.91
CA GLN A 17 -6.97 -34.34 2.45
C GLN A 17 -7.16 -34.67 3.95
N VAL A 18 -6.83 -35.89 4.37
CA VAL A 18 -6.84 -36.29 5.79
C VAL A 18 -5.80 -35.50 6.58
N VAL A 19 -4.56 -35.41 6.09
CA VAL A 19 -3.51 -34.62 6.75
C VAL A 19 -3.91 -33.15 6.89
N PHE A 20 -4.45 -32.56 5.83
CA PHE A 20 -4.96 -31.18 5.86
C PHE A 20 -6.08 -31.00 6.89
N SER A 21 -7.01 -31.96 6.96
CA SER A 21 -8.14 -31.90 7.90
C SER A 21 -7.67 -32.02 9.36
N VAL A 22 -6.79 -32.98 9.66
CA VAL A 22 -6.21 -33.17 10.99
C VAL A 22 -5.45 -31.92 11.43
N TYR A 23 -4.62 -31.37 10.54
CA TYR A 23 -3.91 -30.12 10.81
C TYR A 23 -4.88 -28.96 11.07
N THR A 24 -5.96 -28.84 10.30
CA THR A 24 -6.97 -27.78 10.47
C THR A 24 -7.69 -27.90 11.82
N CYS A 25 -8.08 -29.10 12.23
CA CYS A 25 -8.68 -29.33 13.55
C CYS A 25 -7.71 -29.02 14.69
N TRP A 26 -6.45 -29.44 14.57
CA TRP A 26 -5.40 -29.11 15.54
C TRP A 26 -5.17 -27.60 15.64
N ARG A 27 -5.08 -26.93 14.49
CA ARG A 27 -4.93 -25.48 14.39
C ARG A 27 -6.10 -24.76 15.07
N LEU A 28 -7.34 -25.17 14.80
CA LEU A 28 -8.53 -24.64 15.48
C LEU A 28 -8.44 -24.79 17.00
N PHE A 29 -8.06 -25.98 17.48
CA PHE A 29 -7.91 -26.24 18.91
C PHE A 29 -6.86 -25.30 19.55
N CYS A 30 -5.70 -25.13 18.92
CA CYS A 30 -4.68 -24.19 19.38
C CYS A 30 -5.20 -22.74 19.41
N LEU A 31 -5.92 -22.31 18.37
CA LEU A 31 -6.51 -20.97 18.32
C LEU A 31 -7.55 -20.76 19.43
N LEU A 32 -8.41 -21.74 19.69
CA LEU A 32 -9.40 -21.68 20.77
C LEU A 32 -8.73 -21.52 22.14
N ILE A 33 -7.65 -22.26 22.40
CA ILE A 33 -6.87 -22.12 23.64
C ILE A 33 -6.22 -20.75 23.73
N ALA A 34 -5.58 -20.29 22.65
CA ALA A 34 -4.86 -19.01 22.62
C ALA A 34 -5.80 -17.81 22.86
N PHE A 35 -6.98 -17.81 22.23
CA PHE A 35 -7.94 -16.70 22.36
C PHE A 35 -8.92 -16.86 23.53
N ALA A 36 -9.00 -18.01 24.21
CA ALA A 36 -9.92 -18.20 25.33
C ALA A 36 -9.78 -17.14 26.43
N PRO A 37 -8.56 -16.77 26.90
CA PRO A 37 -8.42 -15.73 27.91
C PRO A 37 -8.93 -14.36 27.43
N LEU A 38 -8.74 -14.04 26.15
CA LEU A 38 -9.22 -12.79 25.56
C LEU A 38 -10.75 -12.76 25.49
N VAL A 39 -11.37 -13.84 25.02
CA VAL A 39 -12.84 -13.94 24.92
C VAL A 39 -13.49 -13.92 26.31
N LEU A 40 -12.91 -14.62 27.28
CA LEU A 40 -13.44 -14.66 28.66
C LEU A 40 -13.32 -13.30 29.37
N THR A 41 -12.28 -12.52 29.08
CA THR A 41 -12.07 -11.19 29.67
C THR A 41 -12.66 -10.04 28.85
N ALA A 42 -13.11 -10.31 27.61
CA ALA A 42 -13.69 -9.32 26.71
C ALA A 42 -14.89 -8.55 27.29
N PRO A 43 -15.85 -9.15 28.05
CA PRO A 43 -16.94 -8.38 28.64
C PRO A 43 -16.41 -7.24 29.49
N PHE A 44 -15.41 -7.51 30.34
CA PHE A 44 -14.85 -6.53 31.23
C PHE A 44 -13.99 -5.51 30.47
N ALA A 45 -13.13 -5.96 29.56
CA ALA A 45 -12.23 -5.10 28.77
C ALA A 45 -12.95 -4.22 27.73
N LEU A 46 -14.15 -4.60 27.28
CA LEU A 46 -14.93 -3.85 26.30
C LEU A 46 -16.07 -3.02 26.91
N SER A 47 -16.68 -3.46 28.02
CA SER A 47 -17.84 -2.76 28.63
C SER A 47 -17.45 -1.73 29.69
N THR A 48 -16.27 -1.87 30.30
CA THR A 48 -15.76 -0.91 31.27
C THR A 48 -14.58 -0.17 30.66
N LYS A 49 -14.30 1.08 31.06
CA LYS A 49 -13.02 1.76 30.73
C LYS A 49 -11.78 1.01 31.25
N TRP A 50 -11.99 -0.13 31.89
CA TRP A 50 -11.01 -1.11 32.36
C TRP A 50 -10.44 -1.95 31.21
N ARG A 51 -10.23 -1.34 30.04
CA ARG A 51 -9.31 -1.90 29.05
C ARG A 51 -7.90 -1.65 29.55
N SER A 52 -7.35 -2.63 30.26
CA SER A 52 -5.98 -2.51 30.71
C SER A 52 -5.03 -2.61 29.52
N GLU A 53 -3.94 -1.85 29.55
CA GLU A 53 -2.80 -1.96 28.63
C GLU A 53 -2.33 -3.43 28.48
N LYS A 54 -2.43 -4.20 29.57
CA LYS A 54 -2.12 -5.64 29.61
C LYS A 54 -3.02 -6.48 28.70
N TRP A 55 -4.30 -6.12 28.56
CA TRP A 55 -5.23 -6.83 27.68
C TRP A 55 -4.89 -6.58 26.21
N CYS A 56 -4.65 -5.32 25.82
CA CYS A 56 -4.20 -4.98 24.47
C CYS A 56 -2.87 -5.66 24.13
N HIS A 57 -1.92 -5.65 25.09
CA HIS A 57 -0.64 -6.31 24.94
C HIS A 57 -0.81 -7.82 24.71
N TYR A 58 -1.67 -8.47 25.50
CA TYR A 58 -1.95 -9.89 25.34
C TYR A 58 -2.61 -10.19 23.98
N LEU A 59 -3.55 -9.36 23.53
CA LEU A 59 -4.15 -9.46 22.18
C LEU A 59 -3.06 -9.45 21.10
N ARG A 60 -2.18 -8.45 21.11
CA ARG A 60 -1.08 -8.38 20.15
C ARG A 60 -0.20 -9.62 20.20
N LYS A 61 0.21 -10.06 21.39
CA LYS A 61 1.05 -11.25 21.56
C LYS A 61 0.39 -12.52 21.02
N MET A 62 -0.92 -12.65 21.18
CA MET A 62 -1.66 -13.78 20.59
C MET A 62 -1.70 -13.69 19.06
N LEU A 63 -1.90 -12.50 18.49
CA LEU A 63 -1.84 -12.32 17.04
C LEU A 63 -0.44 -12.67 16.48
N GLU A 64 0.64 -12.23 17.15
CA GLU A 64 2.02 -12.59 16.80
C GLU A 64 2.23 -14.11 16.83
N TRP A 65 1.78 -14.77 17.90
CA TRP A 65 1.94 -16.22 18.07
C TRP A 65 1.09 -17.04 17.08
N CYS A 66 -0.07 -16.51 16.70
CA CYS A 66 -0.94 -17.14 15.71
C CYS A 66 -0.39 -17.03 14.29
N GLY A 67 0.59 -16.16 14.02
CA GLY A 67 1.35 -16.16 12.77
C GLY A 67 0.84 -15.19 11.70
N PRO A 68 1.32 -15.31 10.44
CA PRO A 68 1.28 -14.23 9.46
C PRO A 68 -0.11 -13.68 9.14
N ALA A 69 -1.13 -14.53 9.00
CA ALA A 69 -2.49 -14.10 8.71
C ALA A 69 -3.09 -13.22 9.83
N PHE A 70 -2.81 -13.57 11.09
CA PHE A 70 -3.29 -12.84 12.27
C PHE A 70 -2.51 -11.54 12.49
N ILE A 71 -1.21 -11.55 12.20
CA ILE A 71 -0.38 -10.34 12.19
C ILE A 71 -0.90 -9.36 11.15
N LYS A 72 -1.16 -9.82 9.91
CA LYS A 72 -1.72 -8.99 8.84
C LYS A 72 -3.09 -8.44 9.19
N TRP A 73 -3.95 -9.28 9.77
CA TRP A 73 -5.24 -8.81 10.27
C TRP A 73 -5.07 -7.77 11.38
N GLY A 74 -4.12 -7.97 12.30
CA GLY A 74 -3.80 -7.01 13.34
C GLY A 74 -3.28 -5.68 12.80
N GLN A 75 -2.41 -5.71 11.79
CA GLN A 75 -1.93 -4.50 11.10
C GLN A 75 -3.06 -3.77 10.40
N TRP A 76 -3.92 -4.49 9.68
CA TRP A 76 -5.12 -3.90 9.08
C TRP A 76 -6.10 -3.38 10.14
N ALA A 77 -6.26 -4.07 11.27
CA ALA A 77 -7.10 -3.60 12.38
C ALA A 77 -6.51 -2.36 13.07
N ALA A 78 -5.19 -2.21 13.07
CA ALA A 78 -4.50 -1.04 13.61
C ALA A 78 -4.85 0.25 12.85
N THR A 79 -5.14 0.14 11.55
CA THR A 79 -5.52 1.26 10.70
C THR A 79 -7.01 1.61 10.78
N ARG A 80 -7.84 0.67 11.25
CA ARG A 80 -9.31 0.77 11.32
C ARG A 80 -9.81 1.35 12.64
N ARG A 81 -9.43 2.60 12.93
CA ARG A 81 -9.88 3.35 14.14
C ARG A 81 -11.39 3.64 14.14
N ASP A 82 -12.03 3.51 12.98
CA ASP A 82 -13.49 3.54 12.81
C ASP A 82 -14.19 2.29 13.36
N LEU A 83 -13.49 1.17 13.49
CA LEU A 83 -14.02 -0.09 14.02
C LEU A 83 -13.47 -0.42 15.40
N PHE A 84 -12.16 -0.21 15.59
CA PHE A 84 -11.45 -0.60 16.79
C PHE A 84 -11.13 0.62 17.66
N PRO A 85 -11.15 0.47 18.99
CA PRO A 85 -10.74 1.54 19.89
C PRO A 85 -9.27 1.94 19.72
N ASN A 86 -8.96 3.21 19.97
CA ASN A 86 -7.62 3.77 19.79
C ASN A 86 -6.52 3.01 20.58
N GLU A 87 -6.81 2.56 21.81
CA GLU A 87 -5.80 1.84 22.60
C GLU A 87 -5.47 0.46 22.02
N VAL A 88 -6.42 -0.15 21.31
CA VAL A 88 -6.19 -1.40 20.58
C VAL A 88 -5.37 -1.09 19.33
N CYS A 89 -5.78 -0.10 18.54
CA CYS A 89 -5.07 0.28 17.32
C CYS A 89 -3.59 0.62 17.60
N GLN A 90 -3.32 1.46 18.61
CA GLN A 90 -1.96 1.85 19.00
C GLN A 90 -1.09 0.67 19.44
N GLU A 91 -1.66 -0.32 20.13
CA GLU A 91 -0.89 -1.53 20.48
C GLU A 91 -0.65 -2.39 19.23
N LEU A 92 -1.65 -2.54 18.35
CA LEU A 92 -1.51 -3.31 17.11
C LEU A 92 -0.57 -2.65 16.09
N GLU A 93 -0.41 -1.32 16.09
CA GLU A 93 0.62 -0.61 15.30
C GLU A 93 2.04 -1.11 15.61
N LYS A 94 2.27 -1.68 16.81
CA LYS A 94 3.56 -2.26 17.22
C LYS A 94 3.85 -3.63 16.59
N LEU A 95 2.92 -4.19 15.81
CA LEU A 95 3.14 -5.42 15.05
C LEU A 95 4.18 -5.18 13.95
N GLN A 96 5.45 -5.36 14.29
CA GLN A 96 6.56 -5.30 13.34
C GLN A 96 6.71 -6.60 12.57
N VAL A 97 7.15 -6.49 11.31
CA VAL A 97 7.43 -7.62 10.44
C VAL A 97 8.94 -7.83 10.36
N GLN A 98 9.40 -8.98 10.83
CA GLN A 98 10.39 -9.75 10.10
C GLN A 98 9.74 -11.10 9.83
N ALA A 99 9.15 -11.24 8.64
CA ALA A 99 8.70 -12.54 8.19
C ALA A 99 9.96 -13.40 7.96
N PRO A 100 10.01 -14.64 8.46
CA PRO A 100 11.15 -15.50 8.21
C PRO A 100 11.27 -15.76 6.71
N ALA A 101 12.46 -15.52 6.16
CA ALA A 101 12.77 -15.84 4.78
C ALA A 101 12.73 -17.37 4.57
N HIS A 102 12.19 -17.81 3.43
CA HIS A 102 12.29 -19.19 3.01
C HIS A 102 13.67 -19.46 2.38
N SER A 103 14.11 -20.72 2.40
CA SER A 103 15.41 -21.10 1.84
C SER A 103 15.49 -20.79 0.34
N PHE A 104 16.63 -20.28 -0.12
CA PHE A 104 16.91 -19.95 -1.51
C PHE A 104 16.60 -21.09 -2.50
N GLU A 105 16.75 -22.33 -2.07
CA GLU A 105 16.48 -23.54 -2.86
C GLU A 105 15.01 -23.61 -3.28
N LEU A 106 14.09 -23.21 -2.41
CA LEU A 106 12.67 -23.12 -2.73
C LEU A 106 12.39 -21.99 -3.73
N THR A 107 13.12 -20.87 -3.62
CA THR A 107 13.05 -19.77 -4.60
C THR A 107 13.49 -20.26 -5.98
N ARG A 108 14.64 -20.94 -6.04
CA ARG A 108 15.18 -21.51 -7.29
C ARG A 108 14.22 -22.52 -7.91
N ASP A 109 13.66 -23.40 -7.08
CA ASP A 109 12.72 -24.43 -7.54
C ASP A 109 11.39 -23.81 -8.00
N ALA A 110 10.92 -22.74 -7.35
CA ALA A 110 9.75 -21.98 -7.79
C ALA A 110 9.98 -21.32 -9.16
N ILE A 111 11.11 -20.64 -9.35
CA ILE A 111 11.48 -20.00 -10.63
C ILE A 111 11.53 -21.04 -11.75
N LYS A 112 12.21 -22.18 -11.50
CA LYS A 112 12.30 -23.27 -12.47
C LYS A 112 10.94 -23.90 -12.76
N GLY A 113 10.11 -24.11 -11.74
CA GLY A 113 8.78 -24.69 -11.88
C GLY A 113 7.81 -23.80 -12.66
N THR A 114 7.90 -22.48 -12.46
CA THR A 114 7.01 -21.50 -13.10
C THR A 114 7.42 -21.18 -14.54
N PHE A 115 8.69 -20.86 -14.79
CA PHE A 115 9.14 -20.42 -16.11
C PHE A 115 9.71 -21.54 -16.98
N GLY A 116 9.97 -22.72 -16.40
CA GLY A 116 10.51 -23.88 -17.13
C GLY A 116 12.01 -23.80 -17.43
N PHE A 117 12.68 -22.71 -17.04
CA PHE A 117 14.12 -22.49 -17.25
C PHE A 117 14.88 -22.53 -15.92
N PRO A 118 16.13 -23.03 -15.91
CA PRO A 118 17.06 -22.80 -14.81
C PRO A 118 17.22 -21.31 -14.48
N LEU A 119 17.44 -21.01 -13.20
CA LEU A 119 17.62 -19.64 -12.71
C LEU A 119 18.81 -18.96 -13.39
N GLU A 120 19.88 -19.72 -13.62
CA GLU A 120 21.14 -19.27 -14.20
C GLU A 120 21.04 -18.92 -15.69
N ASP A 121 20.03 -19.45 -16.38
CA ASP A 121 19.77 -19.10 -17.79
C ASP A 121 19.08 -17.73 -17.88
N LEU A 122 18.13 -17.48 -16.96
CA LEU A 122 17.35 -16.24 -16.89
C LEU A 122 18.15 -15.06 -16.33
N PHE A 123 19.02 -15.31 -15.35
CA PHE A 123 19.75 -14.28 -14.61
C PHE A 123 21.26 -14.54 -14.60
N SER A 124 22.07 -13.52 -14.91
CA SER A 124 23.53 -13.59 -14.85
C SER A 124 24.08 -13.50 -13.43
N SER A 125 23.33 -12.86 -12.53
CA SER A 125 23.60 -12.79 -11.09
C SER A 125 22.27 -12.80 -10.34
N PHE A 126 22.24 -13.46 -9.19
CA PHE A 126 21.07 -13.53 -8.31
C PHE A 126 21.53 -13.57 -6.85
N GLU A 127 21.11 -12.60 -6.06
CA GLU A 127 21.45 -12.53 -4.64
C GLU A 127 20.65 -13.58 -3.85
N ARG A 128 21.37 -14.49 -3.19
CA ARG A 128 20.75 -15.59 -2.43
C ARG A 128 20.00 -15.10 -1.19
N GLU A 129 20.55 -14.09 -0.52
CA GLU A 129 19.88 -13.42 0.58
C GLU A 129 18.84 -12.44 0.01
N PRO A 130 17.59 -12.47 0.50
CA PRO A 130 16.57 -11.53 0.05
C PRO A 130 16.89 -10.11 0.55
N VAL A 131 16.61 -9.11 -0.30
CA VAL A 131 16.68 -7.69 0.04
C VAL A 131 15.63 -7.34 1.10
N ALA A 132 14.45 -7.95 0.97
CA ALA A 132 13.34 -7.78 1.90
C ALA A 132 12.51 -9.06 1.97
N SER A 133 11.92 -9.34 3.14
CA SER A 133 10.95 -10.43 3.31
C SER A 133 9.66 -9.87 3.90
N GLY A 134 8.60 -9.94 3.10
CA GLY A 134 7.25 -9.57 3.49
C GLY A 134 6.45 -10.79 3.97
N SER A 135 5.16 -10.60 4.24
CA SER A 135 4.29 -11.67 4.73
C SER A 135 3.94 -12.74 3.68
N ILE A 136 3.91 -12.35 2.41
CA ILE A 136 3.44 -13.21 1.31
C ILE A 136 4.61 -13.74 0.49
N GLY A 137 5.71 -13.00 0.42
CA GLY A 137 6.89 -13.40 -0.30
C GLY A 137 8.12 -12.60 0.11
N GLN A 138 9.23 -12.92 -0.51
CA GLN A 138 10.50 -12.25 -0.35
C GLN A 138 11.01 -11.73 -1.69
N VAL A 139 11.82 -10.66 -1.64
CA VAL A 139 12.31 -9.95 -2.81
C VAL A 139 13.81 -10.14 -2.91
N HIS A 140 14.28 -10.60 -4.07
CA HIS A 140 15.70 -10.77 -4.37
C HIS A 140 16.16 -9.74 -5.40
N LYS A 141 17.41 -9.28 -5.27
CA LYS A 141 18.07 -8.50 -6.33
C LYS A 141 18.70 -9.47 -7.31
N ALA A 142 18.47 -9.26 -8.59
CA ALA A 142 19.04 -10.07 -9.66
C ALA A 142 19.44 -9.20 -10.86
N VAL A 143 20.22 -9.79 -11.76
CA VAL A 143 20.68 -9.16 -12.99
C VAL A 143 20.26 -10.03 -14.17
N ILE A 144 19.58 -9.44 -15.14
CA ILE A 144 19.07 -10.14 -16.32
C ILE A 144 20.23 -10.76 -17.12
N GLY A 145 20.10 -12.06 -17.40
CA GLY A 145 21.03 -12.84 -18.21
C GLY A 145 20.71 -12.79 -19.70
N GLY A 146 21.42 -13.60 -20.50
CA GLY A 146 21.26 -13.62 -21.96
C GLY A 146 19.87 -14.07 -22.40
N LEU A 147 19.36 -15.18 -21.86
CA LEU A 147 18.02 -15.66 -22.20
C LEU A 147 16.93 -14.72 -21.67
N GLY A 148 17.08 -14.26 -20.43
CA GLY A 148 16.17 -13.27 -19.83
C GLY A 148 16.05 -12.00 -20.69
N ALA A 149 17.16 -11.52 -21.25
CA ALA A 149 17.18 -10.38 -22.15
C ALA A 149 16.38 -10.63 -23.44
N VAL A 150 16.56 -11.80 -24.06
CA VAL A 150 15.82 -12.19 -25.27
C VAL A 150 14.32 -12.27 -25.00
N ILE A 151 13.93 -12.88 -23.88
CA ILE A 151 12.54 -13.13 -23.53
C ILE A 151 11.80 -11.84 -23.13
N THR A 152 12.46 -10.96 -22.38
CA THR A 152 11.84 -9.73 -21.86
C THR A 152 12.02 -8.51 -22.76
N GLY A 153 12.91 -8.60 -23.75
CA GLY A 153 13.32 -7.45 -24.58
C GLY A 153 14.17 -6.42 -23.83
N ARG A 154 14.63 -6.74 -22.61
CA ARG A 154 15.51 -5.88 -21.80
C ARG A 154 16.98 -6.19 -22.08
N PRO A 155 17.89 -5.19 -21.99
CA PRO A 155 19.32 -5.45 -22.16
C PRO A 155 19.84 -6.45 -21.12
N ALA A 156 20.74 -7.35 -21.53
CA ALA A 156 21.49 -8.17 -20.57
C ALA A 156 22.31 -7.25 -19.65
N GLY A 157 22.36 -7.58 -18.36
CA GLY A 157 22.94 -6.70 -17.35
C GLY A 157 21.95 -5.77 -16.65
N THR A 158 20.67 -5.74 -17.04
CA THR A 158 19.65 -4.93 -16.35
C THR A 158 19.40 -5.47 -14.94
N THR A 159 19.51 -4.61 -13.92
CA THR A 159 19.19 -4.94 -12.53
C THR A 159 17.67 -4.99 -12.32
N VAL A 160 17.20 -6.05 -11.65
CA VAL A 160 15.78 -6.32 -11.43
C VAL A 160 15.50 -6.77 -10.00
N ALA A 161 14.28 -6.51 -9.54
CA ALA A 161 13.72 -7.08 -8.33
C ALA A 161 12.94 -8.34 -8.71
N VAL A 162 13.17 -9.45 -8.00
CA VAL A 162 12.46 -10.72 -8.18
C VAL A 162 11.68 -11.02 -6.92
N LYS A 163 10.38 -10.77 -6.95
CA LYS A 163 9.45 -11.08 -5.86
C LYS A 163 9.01 -12.52 -5.99
N VAL A 164 9.19 -13.30 -4.92
CA VAL A 164 8.89 -14.74 -4.90
C VAL A 164 8.02 -15.05 -3.69
N ARG A 165 6.84 -15.61 -3.96
CA ARG A 165 5.87 -15.99 -2.96
C ARG A 165 6.41 -17.11 -2.05
N HIS A 166 6.15 -17.01 -0.74
CA HIS A 166 6.46 -18.08 0.20
C HIS A 166 5.69 -19.36 -0.16
N PRO A 167 6.29 -20.55 0.08
CA PRO A 167 5.65 -21.82 -0.22
C PRO A 167 4.37 -22.03 0.59
N ASN A 168 3.30 -22.50 -0.07
CA ASN A 168 2.00 -22.82 0.55
C ASN A 168 1.32 -21.67 1.31
N VAL A 169 1.75 -20.41 1.09
CA VAL A 169 1.18 -19.26 1.80
C VAL A 169 -0.29 -19.05 1.45
N ASP A 170 -0.69 -19.35 0.22
CA ASP A 170 -2.06 -19.33 -0.28
C ASP A 170 -2.97 -20.29 0.51
N LEU A 171 -2.56 -21.56 0.61
CA LEU A 171 -3.31 -22.57 1.35
C LEU A 171 -3.35 -22.29 2.86
N ALA A 172 -2.23 -21.85 3.43
CA ALA A 172 -2.14 -21.51 4.84
C ALA A 172 -3.01 -20.29 5.18
N PHE A 173 -3.00 -19.27 4.31
CA PHE A 173 -3.79 -18.06 4.47
C PHE A 173 -5.28 -18.34 4.35
N GLU A 174 -5.74 -19.03 3.30
CA GLU A 174 -7.17 -19.35 3.15
C GLU A 174 -7.71 -20.19 4.31
N ARG A 175 -6.91 -21.15 4.79
CA ARG A 175 -7.27 -21.93 5.98
C ARG A 175 -7.42 -21.03 7.20
N ASP A 176 -6.44 -20.18 7.47
CA ASP A 176 -6.47 -19.32 8.64
C ASP A 176 -7.62 -18.29 8.56
N VAL A 177 -7.88 -17.69 7.40
CA VAL A 177 -9.05 -16.82 7.16
C VAL A 177 -10.36 -17.58 7.39
N SER A 178 -10.48 -18.81 6.89
CA SER A 178 -11.67 -19.64 7.10
C SER A 178 -11.90 -19.93 8.58
N LEU A 179 -10.83 -20.24 9.32
CA LEU A 179 -10.88 -20.44 10.77
C LEU A 179 -11.25 -19.15 11.51
N MET A 180 -10.70 -18.01 11.12
CA MET A 180 -11.03 -16.71 11.69
C MET A 180 -12.50 -16.36 11.49
N LEU A 181 -13.04 -16.54 10.29
CA LEU A 181 -14.46 -16.30 9.99
C LEU A 181 -15.37 -17.21 10.79
N MET A 182 -15.03 -18.50 10.89
CA MET A 182 -15.79 -19.44 11.72
C MET A 182 -15.76 -19.03 13.19
N LEU A 183 -14.59 -18.71 13.75
CA LEU A 183 -14.47 -18.25 15.14
C LEU A 183 -15.24 -16.95 15.38
N ALA A 184 -15.14 -15.99 14.47
CA ALA A 184 -15.90 -14.75 14.54
C ALA A 184 -17.40 -14.99 14.54
N HIS A 185 -17.90 -15.92 13.72
CA HIS A 185 -19.31 -16.29 13.72
C HIS A 185 -19.79 -16.80 15.09
N TRP A 186 -18.97 -17.58 15.81
CA TRP A 186 -19.30 -18.03 17.17
C TRP A 186 -19.20 -16.90 18.19
N VAL A 187 -18.13 -16.12 18.15
CA VAL A 187 -17.87 -15.02 19.09
C VAL A 187 -18.90 -13.89 18.93
N CYS A 188 -19.38 -13.60 17.72
CA CYS A 188 -20.42 -12.61 17.47
C CYS A 188 -21.79 -12.96 18.09
N LYS A 189 -22.02 -14.21 18.51
CA LYS A 189 -23.21 -14.58 19.30
C LYS A 189 -23.17 -14.03 20.73
N LEU A 190 -22.00 -13.57 21.19
CA LEU A 190 -21.83 -12.96 22.50
C LEU A 190 -22.27 -11.48 22.45
N PRO A 191 -23.16 -11.05 23.36
CA PRO A 191 -23.83 -9.74 23.28
C PRO A 191 -22.86 -8.55 23.33
N TYR A 192 -21.72 -8.68 24.00
CA TYR A 192 -20.72 -7.63 24.17
C TYR A 192 -19.76 -7.46 22.98
N VAL A 193 -19.67 -8.46 22.08
CA VAL A 193 -18.82 -8.39 20.87
C VAL A 193 -19.64 -7.99 19.63
N LYS A 194 -20.96 -8.03 19.73
CA LYS A 194 -21.88 -7.76 18.60
C LYS A 194 -21.64 -6.41 17.93
N GLY A 195 -21.24 -5.39 18.69
CA GLY A 195 -20.94 -4.06 18.17
C GLY A 195 -19.68 -3.98 17.29
N LEU A 196 -18.75 -4.94 17.41
CA LEU A 196 -17.51 -4.97 16.62
C LEU A 196 -17.70 -5.54 15.21
N LYS A 197 -18.85 -6.16 14.91
CA LYS A 197 -19.17 -6.73 13.59
C LYS A 197 -18.02 -7.56 12.99
N LEU A 198 -17.35 -8.34 13.84
CA LEU A 198 -16.06 -8.99 13.53
C LEU A 198 -16.10 -9.84 12.25
N GLU A 199 -17.23 -10.47 11.94
CA GLU A 199 -17.40 -11.25 10.72
C GLU A 199 -17.34 -10.37 9.45
N GLU A 200 -18.03 -9.22 9.44
CA GLU A 200 -18.01 -8.27 8.31
C GLU A 200 -16.62 -7.66 8.15
N THR A 201 -16.00 -7.28 9.26
CA THR A 201 -14.63 -6.76 9.34
C THR A 201 -13.61 -7.76 8.77
N LEU A 202 -13.74 -9.04 9.10
CA LEU A 202 -12.87 -10.09 8.55
C LEU A 202 -13.09 -10.32 7.06
N LYS A 203 -14.33 -10.22 6.57
CA LYS A 203 -14.62 -10.29 5.13
C LYS A 203 -13.97 -9.14 4.38
N GLN A 204 -14.05 -7.92 4.92
CA GLN A 204 -13.38 -6.74 4.37
C GLN A 204 -11.86 -6.88 4.35
N PHE A 205 -11.26 -7.51 5.36
CA PHE A 205 -9.83 -7.82 5.37
C PHE A 205 -9.45 -8.92 4.36
N ALA A 206 -10.26 -9.98 4.26
CA ALA A 206 -9.93 -11.16 3.46
C ALA A 206 -9.88 -10.89 1.96
N GLY A 207 -10.67 -9.95 1.44
CA GLY A 207 -10.69 -9.59 0.02
C GLY A 207 -9.33 -9.08 -0.47
N PRO A 208 -8.86 -7.92 -0.01
CA PRO A 208 -7.59 -7.35 -0.47
C PRO A 208 -6.37 -8.24 -0.20
N MET A 209 -6.39 -9.01 0.88
CA MET A 209 -5.29 -9.94 1.17
C MET A 209 -5.22 -11.11 0.18
N ARG A 210 -6.34 -11.58 -0.35
CA ARG A 210 -6.34 -12.57 -1.43
C ARG A 210 -5.71 -12.03 -2.70
N GLU A 211 -5.94 -10.75 -2.99
CA GLU A 211 -5.34 -10.08 -4.14
C GLU A 211 -3.82 -10.03 -4.01
N GLN A 212 -3.29 -9.80 -2.80
CA GLN A 212 -1.84 -9.81 -2.57
C GLN A 212 -1.18 -11.19 -2.79
N VAL A 213 -1.93 -12.30 -2.71
CA VAL A 213 -1.38 -13.66 -2.89
C VAL A 213 -1.08 -13.97 -4.37
N ASP A 214 -1.70 -13.24 -5.31
CA ASP A 214 -1.49 -13.37 -6.74
C ASP A 214 -0.68 -12.18 -7.28
N LEU A 215 0.62 -12.39 -7.50
CA LEU A 215 1.52 -11.34 -7.97
C LEU A 215 1.22 -10.84 -9.40
N CYS A 216 0.35 -11.52 -10.16
CA CYS A 216 -0.14 -11.00 -11.43
C CYS A 216 -1.04 -9.76 -11.24
N ILE A 217 -1.78 -9.70 -10.13
CA ILE A 217 -2.63 -8.55 -9.80
C ILE A 217 -1.75 -7.33 -9.53
N GLU A 218 -0.68 -7.51 -8.76
CA GLU A 218 0.32 -6.46 -8.53
C GLU A 218 0.93 -5.96 -9.84
N ALA A 219 1.35 -6.87 -10.74
CA ALA A 219 1.87 -6.50 -12.04
C ALA A 219 0.86 -5.72 -12.89
N ALA A 220 -0.42 -6.10 -12.87
CA ALA A 220 -1.48 -5.38 -13.57
C ALA A 220 -1.67 -3.97 -13.00
N ASN A 221 -1.69 -3.83 -11.67
CA ASN A 221 -1.80 -2.54 -10.99
C ASN A 221 -0.60 -1.64 -11.34
N LEU A 222 0.64 -2.16 -11.28
CA LEU A 222 1.84 -1.43 -11.66
C LEU A 222 1.78 -0.90 -13.09
N ARG A 223 1.29 -1.71 -14.05
CA ARG A 223 1.10 -1.23 -15.43
C ARG A 223 0.11 -0.07 -15.51
N CYS A 224 -1.01 -0.16 -14.80
CA CYS A 224 -2.00 0.92 -14.75
C CYS A 224 -1.44 2.19 -14.13
N PHE A 225 -0.74 2.08 -12.99
CA PHE A 225 -0.08 3.21 -12.35
C PHE A 225 0.96 3.86 -13.26
N ARG A 226 1.85 3.07 -13.87
CA ARG A 226 2.84 3.58 -14.85
C ARG A 226 2.19 4.30 -16.01
N TYR A 227 1.09 3.75 -16.55
CA TYR A 227 0.35 4.42 -17.61
C TYR A 227 -0.23 5.74 -17.12
N ASN A 228 -0.92 5.76 -15.98
CA ASN A 228 -1.55 6.95 -15.41
C ASN A 228 -0.54 8.09 -15.18
N PHE A 229 0.62 7.77 -14.61
CA PHE A 229 1.68 8.72 -14.24
C PHE A 229 2.75 8.94 -15.33
N ARG A 230 2.58 8.40 -16.55
CA ARG A 230 3.56 8.48 -17.65
C ARG A 230 4.03 9.90 -18.03
N LYS A 231 3.28 10.93 -17.64
CA LYS A 231 3.60 12.34 -17.92
C LYS A 231 4.28 13.05 -16.73
N MET A 232 4.36 12.40 -15.58
CA MET A 232 4.95 12.94 -14.36
C MET A 232 6.30 12.27 -14.11
N SER A 233 7.39 13.00 -14.36
CA SER A 233 8.76 12.52 -14.14
C SER A 233 9.09 12.29 -12.66
N SER A 234 8.50 13.09 -11.78
CA SER A 234 8.75 13.08 -10.33
C SER A 234 8.19 11.84 -9.61
N VAL A 235 7.29 11.08 -10.24
CA VAL A 235 6.67 9.88 -9.66
C VAL A 235 6.95 8.67 -10.53
N LYS A 236 7.48 7.61 -9.93
CA LYS A 236 7.85 6.37 -10.62
C LYS A 236 7.18 5.17 -9.95
N PHE A 237 7.00 4.13 -10.73
CA PHE A 237 6.52 2.82 -10.28
C PHE A 237 7.39 1.75 -10.95
N PRO A 238 7.72 0.64 -10.26
CA PRO A 238 8.43 -0.47 -10.88
C PRO A 238 7.74 -0.96 -12.15
N GLU A 239 8.52 -1.30 -13.17
CA GLU A 239 8.01 -1.88 -14.40
C GLU A 239 8.05 -3.41 -14.33
N PRO A 240 6.90 -4.10 -14.42
CA PRO A 240 6.88 -5.55 -14.56
C PRO A 240 7.48 -6.00 -15.90
N LEU A 241 8.38 -6.99 -15.87
CA LEU A 241 9.04 -7.54 -17.05
C LEU A 241 8.29 -8.78 -17.56
N PHE A 242 7.43 -8.60 -18.56
CA PHE A 242 6.77 -9.73 -19.22
C PHE A 242 7.74 -10.46 -20.17
N PRO A 243 7.61 -11.79 -20.34
CA PRO A 243 6.67 -12.72 -19.70
C PRO A 243 7.14 -13.29 -18.35
N LEU A 244 8.11 -12.68 -17.64
CA LEU A 244 8.57 -13.13 -16.32
C LEU A 244 7.64 -12.67 -15.18
N VAL A 245 6.34 -12.88 -15.38
CA VAL A 245 5.26 -12.57 -14.42
C VAL A 245 4.35 -13.78 -14.32
N ALA A 246 4.07 -14.21 -13.09
CA ALA A 246 3.22 -15.35 -12.77
C ALA A 246 2.61 -15.19 -11.36
N PRO A 247 1.58 -15.95 -10.99
CA PRO A 247 0.90 -15.76 -9.70
C PRO A 247 1.81 -15.90 -8.46
N ASN A 248 2.91 -16.66 -8.57
CA ASN A 248 3.87 -16.87 -7.49
C ASN A 248 5.19 -16.11 -7.67
N ILE A 249 5.44 -15.48 -8.83
CA ILE A 249 6.70 -14.78 -9.13
C ILE A 249 6.45 -13.51 -9.96
N LEU A 250 7.00 -12.39 -9.51
CA LEU A 250 6.99 -11.11 -10.25
C LEU A 250 8.42 -10.60 -10.41
N VAL A 251 8.88 -10.48 -11.65
CA VAL A 251 10.12 -9.79 -12.00
C VAL A 251 9.80 -8.36 -12.45
N GLU A 252 10.41 -7.38 -11.81
CA GLU A 252 10.20 -5.95 -12.09
C GLU A 252 11.50 -5.15 -12.05
N THR A 253 11.50 -3.91 -12.54
CA THR A 253 12.69 -3.04 -12.46
C THR A 253 13.09 -2.76 -11.02
N PHE A 254 14.38 -2.86 -10.73
CA PHE A 254 14.91 -2.52 -9.42
C PHE A 254 15.08 -1.00 -9.29
N HIS A 255 14.63 -0.43 -8.18
CA HIS A 255 14.84 0.98 -7.85
C HIS A 255 15.73 1.10 -6.61
N GLU A 256 16.74 1.95 -6.70
CA GLU A 256 17.64 2.26 -5.59
C GLU A 256 17.23 3.58 -4.95
N GLY A 257 17.07 3.58 -3.63
CA GLY A 257 16.63 4.77 -2.90
C GLY A 257 16.53 4.52 -1.40
N ASN A 258 16.37 5.60 -0.64
CA ASN A 258 16.07 5.52 0.79
C ASN A 258 14.57 5.48 0.99
N SER A 259 14.09 4.73 1.99
CA SER A 259 12.67 4.78 2.36
C SER A 259 12.29 6.18 2.85
N ILE A 260 11.05 6.62 2.64
CA ILE A 260 10.60 7.93 3.16
C ILE A 260 10.74 7.98 4.69
N GLN A 261 10.64 6.85 5.37
CA GLN A 261 10.86 6.75 6.81
C GLN A 261 12.31 7.06 7.21
N GLU A 262 13.28 6.61 6.44
CA GLU A 262 14.69 6.99 6.63
C GLU A 262 14.91 8.49 6.40
N ILE A 263 14.26 9.06 5.37
CA ILE A 263 14.34 10.50 5.11
C ILE A 263 13.73 11.31 6.26
N VAL A 264 12.55 10.92 6.75
CA VAL A 264 11.86 11.54 7.90
C VAL A 264 12.70 11.49 9.17
N ASN A 265 13.42 10.38 9.41
CA ASN A 265 14.26 10.22 10.60
C ASN A 265 15.69 10.73 10.42
N GLY A 266 16.04 11.12 9.19
CA GLY A 266 17.38 11.53 8.81
C GLY A 266 17.65 13.03 8.97
N PRO A 267 18.81 13.49 8.47
CA PRO A 267 19.15 14.90 8.44
C PRO A 267 18.14 15.69 7.61
N ARG A 268 17.65 16.81 8.18
CA ARG A 268 16.64 17.64 7.53
C ARG A 268 17.22 18.49 6.42
N SER A 269 16.47 18.60 5.32
CA SER A 269 16.78 19.47 4.20
C SER A 269 15.51 20.21 3.81
N PRO A 270 15.24 21.41 4.37
CA PRO A 270 13.92 22.04 4.32
C PRO A 270 13.32 22.17 2.91
N ALA A 271 14.13 22.51 1.90
CA ALA A 271 13.67 22.61 0.52
C ALA A 271 13.28 21.25 -0.08
N VAL A 272 14.02 20.19 0.23
CA VAL A 272 13.75 18.83 -0.25
C VAL A 272 12.55 18.25 0.51
N ASP A 273 12.53 18.43 1.82
CA ASP A 273 11.49 17.93 2.72
C ASP A 273 10.12 18.53 2.34
N CYS A 274 10.05 19.85 2.07
CA CYS A 274 8.85 20.53 1.58
C CYS A 274 8.40 19.97 0.22
N ASN A 275 9.32 19.87 -0.75
CA ASN A 275 9.01 19.34 -2.08
C ASN A 275 8.49 17.89 -2.01
N LEU A 276 9.06 17.05 -1.14
CA LEU A 276 8.62 15.66 -0.96
C LEU A 276 7.23 15.57 -0.30
N ALA A 277 6.95 16.42 0.69
CA ALA A 277 5.64 16.50 1.33
C ALA A 277 4.54 16.92 0.32
N GLU A 278 4.82 17.94 -0.50
CA GLU A 278 3.93 18.38 -1.58
C GLU A 278 3.77 17.31 -2.67
N LEU A 279 4.87 16.68 -3.09
CA LEU A 279 4.84 15.65 -4.13
C LEU A 279 4.05 14.41 -3.69
N GLY A 280 4.22 13.94 -2.44
CA GLY A 280 3.48 12.80 -1.92
C GLY A 280 1.98 13.06 -1.86
N SER A 281 1.60 14.24 -1.37
CA SER A 281 0.21 14.66 -1.22
C SER A 281 -0.47 14.85 -2.59
N SER A 282 0.18 15.55 -3.52
CA SER A 282 -0.33 15.72 -4.89
C SER A 282 -0.47 14.39 -5.63
N THR A 283 0.51 13.49 -5.51
CA THR A 283 0.45 12.14 -6.10
C THR A 283 -0.76 11.36 -5.61
N PHE A 284 -1.06 11.43 -4.30
CA PHE A 284 -2.23 10.79 -3.73
C PHE A 284 -3.54 11.33 -4.30
N PHE A 285 -3.68 12.65 -4.40
CA PHE A 285 -4.89 13.25 -4.96
C PHE A 285 -5.04 12.95 -6.44
N ASP A 286 -3.95 12.89 -7.20
CA ASP A 286 -4.02 12.45 -8.60
C ASP A 286 -4.47 10.99 -8.72
N MET A 287 -3.96 10.09 -7.87
CA MET A 287 -4.43 8.70 -7.79
C MET A 287 -5.94 8.62 -7.52
N LEU A 288 -6.42 9.36 -6.53
CA LEU A 288 -7.80 9.29 -6.05
C LEU A 288 -8.80 10.02 -6.94
N LEU A 289 -8.50 11.27 -7.30
CA LEU A 289 -9.45 12.17 -7.95
C LEU A 289 -9.37 12.09 -9.47
N VAL A 290 -8.16 12.03 -10.02
CA VAL A 290 -7.94 12.05 -11.48
C VAL A 290 -8.02 10.64 -12.06
N HIS A 291 -7.25 9.71 -11.48
CA HIS A 291 -7.09 8.37 -12.05
C HIS A 291 -8.09 7.34 -11.50
N ASN A 292 -8.70 7.62 -10.34
CA ASN A 292 -9.60 6.70 -9.64
C ASN A 292 -8.99 5.30 -9.46
N LEU A 293 -7.68 5.25 -9.21
CA LEU A 293 -6.93 4.06 -8.89
C LEU A 293 -5.98 4.44 -7.78
N LEU A 294 -6.33 4.07 -6.55
CA LEU A 294 -5.59 4.43 -5.35
C LEU A 294 -4.68 3.28 -4.94
N HIS A 295 -3.43 3.60 -4.63
CA HIS A 295 -2.52 2.69 -3.92
C HIS A 295 -3.01 2.52 -2.46
N ALA A 296 -3.60 1.37 -2.14
CA ALA A 296 -4.32 1.18 -0.89
C ALA A 296 -3.42 0.79 0.31
N ASP A 297 -2.14 0.52 0.07
CA ASP A 297 -1.13 0.22 1.11
C ASP A 297 0.10 1.14 1.00
N LEU A 298 -0.15 2.45 1.03
CA LEU A 298 0.89 3.50 0.86
C LEU A 298 1.64 3.79 2.18
N HIS A 299 2.06 2.74 2.90
CA HIS A 299 2.82 2.92 4.13
C HIS A 299 4.24 3.44 3.84
N PRO A 300 4.92 4.12 4.79
CA PRO A 300 6.25 4.70 4.57
C PRO A 300 7.30 3.72 4.01
N GLY A 301 7.25 2.43 4.37
CA GLY A 301 8.14 1.41 3.81
C GLY A 301 7.97 1.13 2.30
N ASN A 302 6.83 1.50 1.69
CA ASN A 302 6.54 1.28 0.27
C ASN A 302 6.81 2.54 -0.58
N ILE A 303 7.33 3.60 0.05
CA ILE A 303 7.68 4.86 -0.60
C ILE A 303 9.20 4.98 -0.56
N LEU A 304 9.84 4.85 -1.72
CA LEU A 304 11.27 5.15 -1.86
C LEU A 304 11.47 6.56 -2.41
N VAL A 305 12.55 7.19 -1.98
CA VAL A 305 13.04 8.45 -2.51
C VAL A 305 14.33 8.17 -3.28
N GLU A 306 14.25 8.29 -4.60
CA GLU A 306 15.36 8.14 -5.52
C GLU A 306 15.90 9.53 -5.91
N ARG A 307 17.23 9.68 -5.97
CA ARG A 307 17.86 10.88 -6.53
C ARG A 307 18.20 10.62 -7.98
N GLY A 308 17.60 11.38 -8.88
CA GLY A 308 17.76 11.24 -10.31
C GLY A 308 18.17 12.55 -10.97
N LEU A 309 18.69 12.45 -12.19
CA LEU A 309 18.81 13.61 -13.05
C LEU A 309 17.40 14.02 -13.54
N PRO A 310 17.14 15.33 -13.74
CA PRO A 310 15.89 15.80 -14.32
C PRO A 310 15.62 15.14 -15.68
N ASP A 311 14.38 14.73 -15.92
CA ASP A 311 14.00 14.12 -17.20
C ASP A 311 14.21 15.09 -18.37
N GLY A 312 14.76 14.58 -19.48
CA GLY A 312 15.03 15.37 -20.69
C GLY A 312 16.45 15.98 -20.79
N VAL A 313 17.26 15.90 -19.74
CA VAL A 313 18.67 16.37 -19.77
C VAL A 313 19.56 15.43 -20.59
N PHE A 314 19.36 14.11 -20.46
CA PHE A 314 20.18 13.10 -21.16
C PHE A 314 20.07 13.13 -22.71
N PRO A 315 18.87 13.19 -23.31
CA PRO A 315 18.74 13.20 -24.78
C PRO A 315 19.34 14.47 -25.42
N HIS A 316 19.19 15.63 -24.79
CA HIS A 316 19.73 16.89 -25.30
C HIS A 316 21.26 16.98 -25.17
N ILE A 317 21.84 16.46 -24.07
CA ILE A 317 23.29 16.41 -23.90
C ILE A 317 23.91 15.43 -24.90
N LEU A 318 23.40 14.21 -25.05
CA LEU A 318 23.95 13.24 -26.03
C LEU A 318 23.78 13.72 -27.48
N GLY A 319 22.63 14.30 -27.83
CA GLY A 319 22.38 14.83 -29.17
C GLY A 319 23.30 16.00 -29.56
N ALA A 320 23.62 16.89 -28.60
CA ALA A 320 24.53 18.02 -28.84
C ALA A 320 26.02 17.65 -28.73
N THR A 321 26.36 16.58 -28.01
CA THR A 321 27.75 16.18 -27.75
C THR A 321 28.28 15.08 -28.65
N SER A 322 27.44 14.24 -29.29
CA SER A 322 27.88 13.13 -30.17
C SER A 322 28.91 13.56 -31.22
N ARG A 323 28.68 14.68 -31.91
CA ARG A 323 29.60 15.18 -32.97
C ARG A 323 30.95 15.67 -32.42
N LYS A 324 30.96 16.21 -31.20
CA LYS A 324 32.17 16.74 -30.56
C LYS A 324 32.94 15.64 -29.83
N LEU A 325 32.22 14.63 -29.34
CA LEU A 325 32.79 13.43 -28.73
C LEU A 325 33.46 12.55 -29.80
N GLU A 326 32.81 12.31 -30.94
CA GLU A 326 33.39 11.58 -32.08
C GLU A 326 34.71 12.21 -32.56
N GLN A 327 34.80 13.54 -32.58
CA GLN A 327 36.03 14.26 -32.92
C GLN A 327 37.12 14.14 -31.85
N LEU A 328 36.76 14.04 -30.56
CA LEU A 328 37.70 13.98 -29.43
C LEU A 328 38.16 12.55 -29.11
N THR A 329 37.38 11.53 -29.49
CA THR A 329 37.69 10.11 -29.24
C THR A 329 38.31 9.41 -30.45
N ALA A 330 38.45 10.10 -31.59
CA ALA A 330 39.12 9.58 -32.77
C ALA A 330 40.57 9.19 -32.45
N GLY A 331 40.87 7.90 -32.50
CA GLY A 331 42.22 7.35 -32.27
C GLY A 331 42.56 6.97 -30.82
N MET A 332 41.60 7.00 -29.88
CA MET A 332 41.81 6.54 -28.49
C MET A 332 41.34 5.09 -28.26
N ASP A 333 41.98 4.40 -27.31
CA ASP A 333 41.59 3.06 -26.85
C ASP A 333 40.17 3.07 -26.21
N PRO A 334 39.29 2.10 -26.56
CA PRO A 334 37.92 1.99 -26.01
C PRO A 334 37.84 2.02 -24.47
N ASN A 335 38.77 1.37 -23.77
CA ASN A 335 38.76 1.35 -22.31
C ASN A 335 39.10 2.72 -21.70
N SER A 336 40.04 3.43 -22.32
CA SER A 336 40.40 4.79 -21.91
C SER A 336 39.29 5.81 -22.21
N ILE A 337 38.51 5.60 -23.28
CA ILE A 337 37.31 6.39 -23.61
C ILE A 337 36.23 6.19 -22.55
N MET A 338 35.93 4.94 -22.19
CA MET A 338 34.93 4.62 -21.16
C MET A 338 35.30 5.18 -19.78
N LYS A 339 36.58 5.11 -19.39
CA LYS A 339 37.06 5.69 -18.12
C LYS A 339 36.94 7.22 -18.10
N ARG A 340 37.24 7.88 -19.22
CA ARG A 340 37.11 9.35 -19.34
C ARG A 340 35.66 9.80 -19.40
N LEU A 341 34.80 9.07 -20.09
CA LEU A 341 33.36 9.32 -20.11
C LEU A 341 32.77 9.19 -18.71
N ALA A 342 33.07 8.10 -17.99
CA ALA A 342 32.61 7.89 -16.62
C ALA A 342 33.08 8.99 -15.66
N LYS A 343 34.35 9.42 -15.79
CA LYS A 343 34.89 10.53 -14.99
C LYS A 343 34.24 11.87 -15.35
N TRP A 344 34.08 12.17 -16.63
CA TRP A 344 33.48 13.40 -17.12
C TRP A 344 31.98 13.50 -16.79
N THR A 345 31.23 12.39 -16.88
CA THR A 345 29.84 12.34 -16.42
C THR A 345 29.75 12.55 -14.93
N ALA A 346 30.66 11.98 -14.13
CA ALA A 346 30.71 12.21 -12.69
C ALA A 346 31.07 13.67 -12.34
N ASP A 347 31.99 14.29 -13.09
CA ASP A 347 32.42 15.67 -12.89
C ASP A 347 31.31 16.68 -13.27
N ILE A 348 30.56 16.45 -14.36
CA ILE A 348 29.40 17.28 -14.74
C ILE A 348 28.22 17.08 -13.78
N HIS A 349 27.96 15.84 -13.38
CA HIS A 349 26.91 15.49 -12.43
C HIS A 349 27.07 16.22 -11.09
N ASN A 350 28.30 16.45 -10.65
CA ASN A 350 28.58 17.17 -9.39
C ASN A 350 28.60 18.70 -9.53
N GLN A 351 28.60 19.27 -10.74
CA GLN A 351 28.83 20.71 -10.94
C GLN A 351 27.68 21.48 -11.62
N VAL A 352 26.75 20.82 -12.35
CA VAL A 352 25.88 21.55 -13.29
C VAL A 352 24.37 21.34 -13.10
N PHE A 353 23.92 20.22 -12.53
CA PHE A 353 22.48 19.94 -12.37
C PHE A 353 22.16 19.51 -10.94
N PRO A 354 21.26 20.22 -10.22
CA PRO A 354 20.74 19.69 -8.97
C PRO A 354 20.00 18.38 -9.28
N LEU A 355 20.38 17.31 -8.61
CA LEU A 355 19.62 16.06 -8.64
C LEU A 355 18.19 16.34 -8.16
N GLU A 356 17.21 15.88 -8.92
CA GLU A 356 15.82 15.92 -8.53
C GLU A 356 15.50 14.68 -7.69
N TYR A 357 14.59 14.88 -6.73
CA TYR A 357 14.07 13.80 -5.92
C TYR A 357 12.82 13.25 -6.59
N HIS A 358 12.81 11.95 -6.80
CA HIS A 358 11.66 11.22 -7.33
C HIS A 358 11.09 10.34 -6.24
N ILE A 359 9.76 10.28 -6.16
CA ILE A 359 9.07 9.30 -5.33
C ILE A 359 8.84 8.05 -6.17
N VAL A 360 9.30 6.90 -5.67
CA VAL A 360 9.01 5.59 -6.25
C VAL A 360 8.03 4.87 -5.33
N LEU A 361 6.87 4.51 -5.86
CA LEU A 361 5.86 3.75 -5.13
C LEU A 361 6.01 2.26 -5.44
N LEU A 362 6.27 1.48 -4.40
CA LEU A 362 6.45 0.02 -4.43
C LEU A 362 5.21 -0.69 -3.90
N ASP A 363 5.13 -1.99 -4.16
CA ASP A 363 4.11 -2.91 -3.61
C ASP A 363 2.67 -2.48 -3.94
N ALA A 364 2.36 -2.50 -5.24
CA ALA A 364 1.02 -2.22 -5.75
C ALA A 364 0.09 -3.45 -5.66
N GLY A 365 0.35 -4.36 -4.72
CA GLY A 365 -0.45 -5.58 -4.51
C GLY A 365 -1.87 -5.27 -4.03
N MET A 366 -2.10 -4.08 -3.47
CA MET A 366 -3.43 -3.57 -3.12
C MET A 366 -3.71 -2.26 -3.82
N ALA A 367 -4.77 -2.24 -4.63
CA ALA A 367 -5.30 -1.03 -5.24
C ALA A 367 -6.81 -0.94 -5.00
N ALA A 368 -7.29 0.28 -4.78
CA ALA A 368 -8.72 0.54 -4.60
C ALA A 368 -9.23 1.46 -5.72
N GLN A 369 -10.48 1.24 -6.14
CA GLN A 369 -11.19 2.13 -7.05
C GLN A 369 -12.53 2.50 -6.41
N LEU A 370 -12.96 3.73 -6.61
CA LEU A 370 -14.27 4.19 -6.13
C LEU A 370 -15.27 4.20 -7.29
N THR A 371 -16.54 3.96 -7.00
CA THR A 371 -17.61 4.29 -7.95
C THR A 371 -17.66 5.81 -8.18
N ASP A 372 -18.27 6.24 -9.29
CA ASP A 372 -18.39 7.67 -9.57
C ASP A 372 -19.15 8.43 -8.47
N GLU A 373 -20.16 7.81 -7.86
CA GLU A 373 -20.90 8.39 -6.75
C GLU A 373 -20.06 8.45 -5.47
N GLU A 374 -19.35 7.39 -5.12
CA GLU A 374 -18.42 7.39 -3.98
C GLU A 374 -17.32 8.42 -4.16
N ARG A 375 -16.74 8.54 -5.35
CA ARG A 375 -15.72 9.55 -5.66
C ARG A 375 -16.26 10.97 -5.49
N LYS A 376 -17.48 11.26 -5.96
CA LYS A 376 -18.15 12.57 -5.73
C LYS A 376 -18.38 12.83 -4.24
N LEU A 377 -18.82 11.82 -3.50
CA LEU A 377 -19.05 11.94 -2.06
C LEU A 377 -17.74 12.11 -1.28
N MET A 378 -16.66 11.46 -1.69
CA MET A 378 -15.32 11.68 -1.12
C MET A 378 -14.83 13.10 -1.37
N ILE A 379 -15.05 13.65 -2.57
CA ILE A 379 -14.75 15.06 -2.86
C ILE A 379 -15.56 15.97 -1.93
N LYS A 380 -16.87 15.71 -1.77
CA LYS A 380 -17.71 16.51 -0.85
C LYS A 380 -17.25 16.40 0.60
N LEU A 381 -16.81 15.22 1.02
CA LEU A 381 -16.23 15.03 2.35
C LEU A 381 -14.99 15.90 2.52
N PHE A 382 -14.05 15.82 1.58
CA PHE A 382 -12.86 16.66 1.57
C PHE A 382 -13.15 18.16 1.52
N GLN A 383 -14.15 18.58 0.73
CA GLN A 383 -14.66 19.95 0.71
C GLN A 383 -15.21 20.38 2.07
N ALA A 384 -15.97 19.51 2.72
CA ALA A 384 -16.53 19.78 4.03
C ALA A 384 -15.43 19.94 5.10
N PHE A 385 -14.40 19.08 5.07
CA PHE A 385 -13.22 19.22 5.93
C PHE A 385 -12.48 20.52 5.68
N ALA A 386 -12.21 20.85 4.41
CA ALA A 386 -11.50 22.06 4.00
C ALA A 386 -12.26 23.35 4.35
N ASN A 387 -13.59 23.32 4.32
CA ASN A 387 -14.46 24.44 4.72
C ASN A 387 -14.83 24.40 6.20
N LYS A 388 -14.34 23.39 6.94
CA LYS A 388 -14.66 23.12 8.34
C LYS A 388 -16.19 23.09 8.59
N ASP A 389 -16.94 22.51 7.65
CA ASP A 389 -18.38 22.32 7.70
C ASP A 389 -18.73 20.91 8.21
N GLY A 390 -18.97 20.82 9.52
CA GLY A 390 -19.34 19.55 10.15
C GLY A 390 -20.66 18.96 9.69
N THR A 391 -21.59 19.79 9.17
CA THR A 391 -22.89 19.30 8.67
C THR A 391 -22.69 18.54 7.37
N ALA A 392 -21.98 19.17 6.43
CA ALA A 392 -21.66 18.55 5.15
C ALA A 392 -20.77 17.32 5.33
N ALA A 393 -19.84 17.35 6.30
CA ALA A 393 -18.98 16.22 6.60
C ALA A 393 -19.78 15.02 7.13
N ALA A 394 -20.71 15.26 8.06
CA ALA A 394 -21.60 14.22 8.56
C ALA A 394 -22.50 13.64 7.45
N GLU A 395 -23.10 14.49 6.62
CA GLU A 395 -23.97 14.04 5.52
C GLU A 395 -23.20 13.19 4.50
N ALA A 396 -22.02 13.65 4.09
CA ALA A 396 -21.17 12.91 3.16
C ALA A 396 -20.73 11.56 3.75
N THR A 397 -20.34 11.53 5.03
CA THR A 397 -19.96 10.30 5.74
C THR A 397 -21.12 9.30 5.83
N LEU A 398 -22.32 9.76 6.18
CA LEU A 398 -23.49 8.90 6.25
C LEU A 398 -23.88 8.33 4.88
N LYS A 399 -23.72 9.12 3.80
CA LYS A 399 -23.98 8.68 2.43
C LYS A 399 -22.93 7.70 1.92
N LEU A 400 -21.66 7.90 2.26
CA LEU A 400 -20.55 6.98 1.92
C LEU A 400 -20.70 5.61 2.57
N ALA A 401 -21.30 5.54 3.76
CA ALA A 401 -21.67 4.26 4.39
C ALA A 401 -22.68 3.44 3.55
N GLY A 402 -23.39 4.10 2.63
CA GLY A 402 -24.28 3.47 1.69
C GLY A 402 -25.45 2.71 2.36
N PRO A 403 -26.00 1.68 1.70
CA PRO A 403 -27.15 0.92 2.21
C PRO A 403 -26.81 0.04 3.42
N ALA A 404 -25.52 -0.16 3.72
CA ALA A 404 -25.03 -0.91 4.88
C ALA A 404 -24.95 -0.07 6.18
N GLN A 405 -25.43 1.17 6.13
CA GLN A 405 -25.43 2.10 7.26
C GLN A 405 -26.20 1.53 8.48
N THR A 406 -25.60 1.63 9.66
CA THR A 406 -26.19 1.17 10.93
C THR A 406 -26.25 2.24 12.02
N CYS A 407 -26.01 3.50 11.66
CA CYS A 407 -26.12 4.61 12.59
C CYS A 407 -27.51 4.63 13.27
N PRO A 408 -27.61 4.47 14.60
CA PRO A 408 -28.89 4.41 15.29
C PRO A 408 -29.57 5.78 15.36
N ASP A 409 -28.76 6.84 15.48
CA ASP A 409 -29.21 8.22 15.60
C ASP A 409 -28.33 9.13 14.73
N ALA A 410 -28.77 9.31 13.48
CA ALA A 410 -28.08 10.19 12.54
C ALA A 410 -28.06 11.65 13.01
N HIS A 411 -29.08 12.11 13.74
CA HIS A 411 -29.14 13.48 14.23
C HIS A 411 -28.07 13.73 15.29
N ALA A 412 -27.90 12.81 16.25
CA ALA A 412 -26.82 12.88 17.23
C ALA A 412 -25.44 12.87 16.56
N PHE A 413 -25.24 12.05 15.52
CA PHE A 413 -24.00 12.06 14.74
C PHE A 413 -23.73 13.41 14.06
N HIS A 414 -24.76 14.03 13.47
CA HIS A 414 -24.67 15.37 12.90
C HIS A 414 -24.27 16.41 13.94
N CYS A 415 -24.91 16.42 15.12
CA CYS A 415 -24.58 17.36 16.19
C CYS A 415 -23.14 17.20 16.69
N ASP A 416 -22.69 15.98 16.92
CA ASP A 416 -21.33 15.73 17.42
C ASP A 416 -20.26 16.08 16.36
N MET A 417 -20.53 15.83 15.08
CA MET A 417 -19.64 16.22 13.98
C MET A 417 -19.55 17.75 13.88
N GLN A 418 -20.68 18.45 13.96
CA GLN A 418 -20.70 19.91 13.99
C GLN A 418 -19.89 20.47 15.15
N GLU A 419 -20.04 19.92 16.35
CA GLU A 419 -19.26 20.37 17.51
C GLU A 419 -17.76 20.12 17.32
N HIS A 420 -17.37 18.97 16.77
CA HIS A 420 -15.95 18.69 16.45
C HIS A 420 -15.34 19.78 15.55
N PHE A 421 -16.01 20.12 14.44
CA PHE A 421 -15.53 21.17 13.55
C PHE A 421 -15.64 22.57 14.16
N ARG A 422 -16.62 22.82 15.05
CA ARG A 422 -16.69 24.07 15.82
C ARG A 422 -15.48 24.23 16.74
N MET A 423 -15.06 23.16 17.42
CA MET A 423 -13.84 23.15 18.25
C MET A 423 -12.58 23.37 17.41
N MET A 424 -12.51 22.79 16.22
CA MET A 424 -11.42 23.02 15.26
C MET A 424 -11.39 24.46 14.71
N ASN A 425 -12.55 25.13 14.65
CA ASN A 425 -12.68 26.53 14.24
C ASN A 425 -12.36 27.54 15.35
N ALA A 426 -12.37 27.11 16.62
CA ALA A 426 -12.23 28.01 17.76
C ALA A 426 -10.80 28.56 17.95
N SER A 427 -9.81 28.01 17.25
CA SER A 427 -8.41 28.45 17.28
C SER A 427 -7.84 28.52 15.86
N GLU A 428 -7.07 29.57 15.56
CA GLU A 428 -6.35 29.72 14.28
C GLU A 428 -5.14 28.77 14.19
N THR A 429 -4.63 28.35 15.33
CA THR A 429 -3.47 27.47 15.51
C THR A 429 -3.86 26.23 16.33
N TRP A 430 -3.16 25.10 16.13
CA TRP A 430 -3.44 23.86 16.88
C TRP A 430 -3.29 24.02 18.41
N ASP A 431 -2.45 24.96 18.86
CA ASP A 431 -2.12 25.24 20.27
C ASP A 431 -3.29 25.77 21.13
N GLY A 432 -4.41 26.16 20.51
CA GLY A 432 -5.67 26.53 21.18
C GLY A 432 -6.84 25.58 20.89
N SER A 433 -6.61 24.54 20.09
CA SER A 433 -7.60 23.49 19.81
C SER A 433 -7.46 22.34 20.82
N PRO A 434 -8.50 21.51 21.04
CA PRO A 434 -8.37 20.30 21.87
C PRO A 434 -7.51 19.20 21.21
N PHE A 435 -6.99 19.44 20.00
CA PHE A 435 -6.24 18.48 19.19
C PHE A 435 -4.78 18.92 19.10
N GLU A 436 -3.83 17.98 19.23
CA GLU A 436 -2.39 18.28 19.15
C GLU A 436 -1.92 18.39 17.68
N SER A 437 -2.64 17.79 16.73
CA SER A 437 -2.30 17.78 15.30
C SER A 437 -3.52 17.53 14.39
N GLY A 438 -3.34 17.71 13.08
CA GLY A 438 -4.33 17.33 12.05
C GLY A 438 -4.68 15.84 12.06
N VAL A 439 -3.70 14.99 12.40
CA VAL A 439 -3.90 13.55 12.60
C VAL A 439 -4.84 13.28 13.76
N ASP A 440 -4.73 14.02 14.87
CA ASP A 440 -5.58 13.84 16.04
C ASP A 440 -7.01 14.31 15.80
N ALA A 441 -7.17 15.42 15.08
CA ALA A 441 -8.47 15.89 14.62
C ALA A 441 -9.18 14.83 13.76
N LEU A 442 -8.49 14.30 12.75
CA LEU A 442 -9.05 13.25 11.91
C LEU A 442 -9.33 11.96 12.69
N ALA A 443 -8.47 11.59 13.64
CA ALA A 443 -8.67 10.41 14.48
C ALA A 443 -9.92 10.54 15.35
N HIS A 444 -10.22 11.75 15.85
CA HIS A 444 -11.46 12.02 16.57
C HIS A 444 -12.70 11.89 15.66
N VAL A 445 -12.62 12.23 14.37
CA VAL A 445 -13.72 11.97 13.43
C VAL A 445 -13.97 10.48 13.27
N LEU A 446 -12.93 9.64 13.14
CA LEU A 446 -13.10 8.20 13.10
C LEU A 446 -13.67 7.64 14.41
N ASP A 447 -13.31 8.21 15.56
CA ASP A 447 -13.93 7.85 16.84
C ASP A 447 -15.43 8.21 16.88
N LEU A 448 -15.84 9.33 16.27
CA LEU A 448 -17.25 9.68 16.10
C LEU A 448 -17.97 8.67 15.20
N VAL A 449 -17.39 8.33 14.05
CA VAL A 449 -17.91 7.27 13.15
C VAL A 449 -18.13 5.97 13.92
N ARG A 450 -17.15 5.55 14.73
CA ARG A 450 -17.23 4.36 15.57
C ARG A 450 -18.31 4.45 16.65
N ARG A 451 -18.33 5.54 17.43
CA ARG A 451 -19.29 5.75 18.55
C ARG A 451 -20.74 5.74 18.05
N HIS A 452 -20.97 6.36 16.91
CA HIS A 452 -22.28 6.41 16.25
C HIS A 452 -22.56 5.20 15.36
N GLN A 453 -21.69 4.18 15.37
CA GLN A 453 -21.84 2.91 14.63
C GLN A 453 -22.08 3.11 13.12
N VAL A 454 -21.42 4.12 12.54
CA VAL A 454 -21.36 4.34 11.11
C VAL A 454 -20.38 3.36 10.50
N VAL A 455 -20.83 2.51 9.57
CA VAL A 455 -19.98 1.53 8.90
C VAL A 455 -19.59 2.02 7.52
N LEU A 456 -18.30 2.27 7.34
CA LEU A 456 -17.74 2.67 6.05
C LEU A 456 -17.29 1.44 5.24
N PRO A 457 -17.45 1.46 3.90
CA PRO A 457 -16.86 0.46 3.01
C PRO A 457 -15.33 0.43 3.13
N GLY A 458 -14.73 -0.72 2.82
CA GLY A 458 -13.28 -0.93 2.98
C GLY A 458 -12.45 0.02 2.13
N GLU A 459 -12.90 0.29 0.92
CA GLU A 459 -12.27 1.17 -0.06
C GLU A 459 -12.26 2.63 0.41
N ILE A 460 -13.35 3.07 1.03
CA ILE A 460 -13.47 4.40 1.65
C ILE A 460 -12.52 4.51 2.84
N CYS A 461 -12.48 3.49 3.69
CA CYS A 461 -11.52 3.44 4.80
C CYS A 461 -10.08 3.45 4.32
N SER A 462 -9.74 2.72 3.25
CA SER A 462 -8.41 2.76 2.64
C SER A 462 -8.06 4.16 2.14
N CYS A 463 -9.00 4.87 1.51
CA CYS A 463 -8.79 6.26 1.11
C CYS A 463 -8.49 7.16 2.30
N LEU A 464 -9.33 7.11 3.34
CA LEU A 464 -9.15 7.92 4.56
C LEU A 464 -7.83 7.56 5.26
N PHE A 465 -7.53 6.27 5.41
CA PHE A 465 -6.30 5.81 6.04
C PHE A 465 -5.05 6.27 5.29
N THR A 466 -5.05 6.22 3.96
CA THR A 466 -3.92 6.74 3.17
C THR A 466 -3.74 8.25 3.42
N VAL A 467 -4.81 9.03 3.58
CA VAL A 467 -4.70 10.44 4.01
C VAL A 467 -4.02 10.57 5.38
N PHE A 468 -4.38 9.74 6.36
CA PHE A 468 -3.73 9.73 7.68
C PHE A 468 -2.24 9.43 7.59
N VAL A 469 -1.87 8.42 6.80
CA VAL A 469 -0.47 8.04 6.63
C VAL A 469 0.30 9.18 5.99
N LEU A 470 -0.24 9.78 4.93
CA LEU A 470 0.35 10.93 4.25
C LEU A 470 0.54 12.10 5.20
N GLU A 471 -0.52 12.54 5.87
CA GLU A 471 -0.46 13.62 6.86
C GLU A 471 0.59 13.32 7.95
N GLY A 472 0.67 12.07 8.40
CA GLY A 472 1.57 11.64 9.45
C GLY A 472 3.06 11.70 9.10
N TRP A 473 3.46 11.43 7.85
CA TRP A 473 4.87 11.56 7.45
C TRP A 473 5.18 12.90 6.78
N SER A 474 4.23 13.51 6.05
CA SER A 474 4.42 14.79 5.38
C SER A 474 4.58 15.92 6.40
N SER A 475 3.75 15.97 7.44
CA SER A 475 3.88 16.94 8.54
C SER A 475 5.19 16.80 9.31
N LYS A 476 5.74 15.59 9.38
CA LYS A 476 7.05 15.35 9.98
C LYS A 476 8.19 15.83 9.09
N LEU A 477 8.02 15.85 7.76
CA LEU A 477 9.00 16.40 6.82
C LEU A 477 8.95 17.93 6.85
N ASP A 478 7.76 18.48 6.66
CA ASP A 478 7.49 19.90 6.67
C ASP A 478 6.35 20.21 7.66
N PRO A 479 6.65 20.75 8.85
CA PRO A 479 5.64 21.12 9.84
C PRO A 479 4.64 22.19 9.38
N MET A 480 4.95 22.93 8.31
CA MET A 480 4.05 23.92 7.72
C MET A 480 3.14 23.32 6.63
N HIS A 481 3.43 22.09 6.19
CA HIS A 481 2.62 21.39 5.20
C HIS A 481 1.44 20.66 5.86
N SER A 482 0.26 20.91 5.34
CA SER A 482 -1.00 20.25 5.71
C SER A 482 -1.62 19.63 4.46
N VAL A 483 -1.89 18.32 4.49
CA VAL A 483 -2.59 17.64 3.39
C VAL A 483 -3.97 18.27 3.18
N MET A 484 -4.61 18.73 4.25
CA MET A 484 -5.93 19.37 4.20
C MET A 484 -5.91 20.74 3.53
N ASP A 485 -4.84 21.51 3.69
CA ASP A 485 -4.71 22.80 3.01
C ASP A 485 -4.51 22.59 1.51
N GLN A 486 -3.76 21.55 1.13
CA GLN A 486 -3.63 21.16 -0.27
C GLN A 486 -4.95 20.67 -0.88
N VAL A 487 -5.73 19.89 -0.12
CA VAL A 487 -7.11 19.56 -0.50
C VAL A 487 -7.90 20.82 -0.75
N GLN A 488 -7.84 21.80 0.15
CA GLN A 488 -8.56 23.05 0.01
C GLN A 488 -8.18 23.80 -1.27
N ASP A 489 -6.89 23.84 -1.60
CA ASP A 489 -6.41 24.49 -2.82
C ASP A 489 -6.76 23.72 -4.10
N LEU A 490 -6.69 22.39 -4.06
CA LEU A 490 -7.17 21.53 -5.15
C LEU A 490 -8.66 21.71 -5.36
N VAL A 491 -9.45 21.67 -4.29
CA VAL A 491 -10.89 21.93 -4.30
C VAL A 491 -11.19 23.32 -4.83
N ARG A 492 -10.49 24.38 -4.40
CA ARG A 492 -10.70 25.74 -4.91
C ARG A 492 -10.36 25.85 -6.39
N ARG A 493 -9.30 25.19 -6.85
CA ARG A 493 -8.97 25.07 -8.29
C ARG A 493 -10.06 24.30 -9.03
N TRP A 494 -10.54 23.23 -8.44
CA TRP A 494 -11.60 22.38 -8.96
C TRP A 494 -12.92 23.12 -9.05
N ASP A 495 -13.36 23.86 -8.01
CA ASP A 495 -14.56 24.71 -7.95
C ASP A 495 -14.49 25.89 -8.94
N ARG A 496 -13.31 26.51 -9.10
CA ARG A 496 -13.07 27.52 -10.16
C ARG A 496 -13.13 26.90 -11.55
N GLY A 497 -12.61 25.68 -11.71
CA GLY A 497 -12.73 24.88 -12.93
C GLY A 497 -14.15 24.33 -13.15
N LEU A 498 -14.95 24.15 -12.10
CA LEU A 498 -16.25 23.49 -12.08
C LEU A 498 -17.32 24.27 -12.83
N LYS A 499 -17.25 25.60 -12.76
CA LYS A 499 -18.09 26.48 -13.58
C LYS A 499 -17.81 26.33 -15.08
N GLY A 500 -16.63 25.82 -15.46
CA GLY A 500 -16.27 25.53 -16.86
C GLY A 500 -16.34 24.05 -17.27
N LEU A 501 -16.04 23.11 -16.36
CA LEU A 501 -15.87 21.68 -16.67
C LEU A 501 -17.11 20.83 -16.39
N ILE A 502 -17.94 21.13 -15.39
CA ILE A 502 -19.17 20.35 -15.16
C ILE A 502 -20.20 20.60 -16.27
N GLY A 503 -20.13 21.74 -16.95
CA GLY A 503 -20.98 22.01 -18.12
C GLY A 503 -20.58 21.27 -19.40
N ASN A 504 -19.32 20.83 -19.55
CA ASN A 504 -18.81 20.35 -20.85
C ASN A 504 -18.07 19.00 -20.82
N THR A 505 -17.68 18.48 -19.66
CA THR A 505 -16.67 17.41 -19.60
C THR A 505 -17.19 16.08 -19.04
N MET A 506 -18.29 16.09 -18.30
CA MET A 506 -18.93 14.83 -17.87
C MET A 506 -19.73 14.13 -19.00
N GLU A 507 -20.04 14.82 -20.10
CA GLU A 507 -20.81 14.20 -21.21
C GLU A 507 -19.98 13.84 -22.45
N LYS A 508 -18.75 14.37 -22.65
CA LYS A 508 -18.07 14.24 -23.95
C LYS A 508 -16.59 13.87 -23.98
N GLN A 509 -15.87 13.77 -22.86
CA GLN A 509 -14.43 13.47 -22.93
C GLN A 509 -13.88 12.43 -21.93
N TRP A 510 -14.72 11.86 -21.06
CA TRP A 510 -14.25 10.97 -19.99
C TRP A 510 -15.06 9.69 -19.84
N LEU A 511 -15.61 9.18 -20.94
CA LEU A 511 -15.97 7.78 -21.08
C LEU A 511 -14.85 7.12 -21.91
N PRO A 512 -13.97 6.30 -21.34
CA PRO A 512 -13.43 5.19 -22.10
C PRO A 512 -14.63 4.31 -22.42
N GLY A 513 -14.99 4.21 -23.70
CA GLY A 513 -15.89 3.16 -24.16
C GLY A 513 -15.36 1.82 -23.64
N ASP A 514 -16.28 0.99 -23.16
CA ASP A 514 -16.11 -0.43 -22.86
C ASP A 514 -14.79 -1.02 -23.37
N GLN A 515 -13.74 -0.95 -22.55
CA GLN A 515 -12.57 -1.80 -22.67
C GLN A 515 -12.46 -2.60 -21.39
N ARG A 516 -13.39 -3.54 -21.25
CA ARG A 516 -13.02 -4.87 -20.76
C ARG A 516 -11.91 -5.37 -21.69
N LEU A 517 -10.65 -5.11 -21.34
CA LEU A 517 -9.56 -5.92 -21.84
C LEU A 517 -9.82 -7.32 -21.28
N ALA A 518 -10.44 -8.14 -22.14
CA ALA A 518 -10.58 -9.55 -21.92
C ALA A 518 -9.20 -10.11 -21.57
N VAL A 519 -9.14 -10.78 -20.42
CA VAL A 519 -8.07 -11.70 -20.07
C VAL A 519 -7.86 -12.65 -21.26
N ALA A 520 -6.68 -12.59 -21.85
CA ALA A 520 -6.14 -13.57 -22.79
C ALA A 520 -4.64 -13.68 -22.59
#